data_AF-A0A9D4FCC6-F1
#
_entry.id   AF-A0A9D4FCC6-F1
#
_cell.length_a   1.000
_cell.length_b   1.000
_cell.length_c   1.000
_cell.angle_alpha   90.00
_cell.angle_beta   90.00
_cell.angle_gamma   90.00
#
_symmetry.space_group_name_H-M   'P 1'
#
loop_
_entity.id
_entity.type
_entity.pdbx_description
1 polymer ?
#
loop_
_entity_poly.entity_id
_entity_poly.type
_entity_poly.pdbx_seq_one_letter_code
_entity_poly.pdbx_strand_id
1 'polypeptide(L)' 'MSLSQRKKLLIDTDAGCDDAQAILMALKNPDVDVIGITCVAGNADADQVGRNVLRVLQVADRLDVR' A
#
# COMPACT_ATOMS: atom_id res chain seq x y z
N MET A 1 28.90 -4.38 6.60
CA MET A 1 27.45 -4.18 6.66
C MET A 1 26.85 -4.90 5.47
N SER A 2 26.10 -5.98 5.69
CA SER A 2 25.32 -6.59 4.62
C SER A 2 24.24 -5.57 4.21
N LEU A 3 24.18 -5.22 2.92
CA LEU A 3 23.03 -4.53 2.38
C LEU A 3 21.87 -5.51 2.46
N SER A 4 21.07 -5.45 3.53
CA SER A 4 19.75 -6.08 3.54
C SER A 4 18.99 -5.49 2.35
N GLN A 5 18.85 -6.28 1.28
CA GLN A 5 18.04 -5.89 0.14
C GLN A 5 16.58 -6.01 0.57
N ARG A 6 15.96 -4.86 0.86
CA ARG A 6 14.51 -4.79 1.10
C ARG A 6 13.79 -5.36 -0.11
N LYS A 7 12.80 -6.22 0.13
CA LYS A 7 11.95 -6.82 -0.90
C LYS A 7 11.07 -5.73 -1.48
N LYS A 8 11.27 -5.42 -2.76
CA LYS A 8 10.42 -4.47 -3.50
C LYS A 8 9.03 -5.08 -3.68
N LEU A 9 8.00 -4.29 -3.38
CA LEU A 9 6.61 -4.70 -3.49
C LEU A 9 5.79 -3.67 -4.27
N LEU A 10 5.15 -4.12 -5.34
CA LEU A 10 4.06 -3.41 -6.00
C LEU A 10 2.76 -4.08 -5.54
N ILE A 11 1.81 -3.30 -5.05
CA ILE A 11 0.54 -3.82 -4.52
C ILE A 11 -0.58 -3.46 -5.50
N ASP A 12 -1.35 -4.44 -5.95
CA ASP A 12 -2.59 -4.24 -6.69
C ASP A 12 -3.75 -4.63 -5.77
N THR A 13 -4.74 -3.74 -5.58
CA THR A 13 -5.77 -3.92 -4.54
C THR A 13 -7.07 -3.21 -4.88
N ASP A 14 -8.19 -3.72 -4.35
CA ASP A 14 -9.50 -3.06 -4.36
C ASP A 14 -9.84 -2.37 -3.01
N ALA A 15 -8.85 -2.22 -2.12
CA ALA A 15 -8.89 -1.45 -0.89
C ALA A 15 -10.07 -1.76 0.05
N GLY A 16 -10.33 -3.05 0.29
CA GLY A 16 -11.11 -3.54 1.40
C GLY A 16 -10.51 -3.19 2.77
N CYS A 17 -11.24 -3.50 3.84
CA CYS A 17 -10.74 -3.26 5.20
C CYS A 17 -9.49 -4.11 5.52
N ASP A 18 -9.44 -5.33 5.02
CA ASP A 18 -8.33 -6.25 5.09
C ASP A 18 -7.14 -5.80 4.22
N ASP A 19 -7.38 -5.27 3.02
CA ASP A 19 -6.32 -4.64 2.20
C ASP A 19 -5.67 -3.45 2.92
N ALA A 20 -6.48 -2.59 3.54
CA ALA A 20 -5.97 -1.46 4.31
C ALA A 20 -5.02 -1.93 5.43
N GLN A 21 -5.38 -3.02 6.13
CA GLN A 21 -4.50 -3.63 7.13
C GLN A 21 -3.22 -4.19 6.50
N ALA A 22 -3.32 -4.89 5.36
CA ALA A 22 -2.18 -5.45 4.65
C ALA A 22 -1.19 -4.37 4.18
N ILE A 23 -1.71 -3.25 3.65
CA ILE A 23 -0.90 -2.08 3.26
C ILE A 23 -0.16 -1.52 4.47
N LEU A 24 -0.85 -1.31 5.59
CA LEU A 24 -0.23 -0.81 6.83
C LEU A 24 0.88 -1.74 7.33
N MET A 25 0.65 -3.06 7.29
CA MET A 25 1.64 -4.07 7.63
C MET A 25 2.85 -4.03 6.70
N ALA A 26 2.63 -3.92 5.39
CA ALA A 26 3.70 -3.82 4.40
C ALA A 26 4.54 -2.55 4.59
N LEU A 27 3.91 -1.40 4.84
CA LEU A 27 4.60 -0.12 5.06
C LEU A 27 5.42 -0.09 6.36
N LYS A 28 5.02 -0.86 7.37
CA LYS A 28 5.76 -0.98 8.65
C LYS A 28 6.83 -2.05 8.64
N ASN A 29 6.88 -2.93 7.64
CA ASN A 29 7.86 -4.00 7.59
C ASN A 29 9.22 -3.47 7.12
N PRO A 30 10.29 -3.53 7.95
CA PRO A 30 11.60 -2.98 7.62
C PRO A 30 12.30 -3.72 6.46
N ASP A 31 11.90 -4.95 6.17
CA ASP A 31 12.43 -5.77 5.09
C ASP A 31 11.67 -5.56 3.75
N VAL A 32 10.70 -4.64 3.72
CA VAL A 32 9.88 -4.35 2.54
C VAL A 32 10.09 -2.92 2.06
N ASP A 33 10.05 -2.75 0.74
CA ASP A 33 10.03 -1.46 0.07
C ASP A 33 8.81 -1.39 -0.85
N VAL A 34 7.73 -0.75 -0.40
CA VAL A 34 6.54 -0.55 -1.21
C VAL A 34 6.85 0.52 -2.26
N ILE A 35 6.96 0.11 -3.51
CA ILE A 35 7.39 0.98 -4.62
C ILE A 35 6.21 1.64 -5.35
N GLY A 36 4.99 1.15 -5.11
CA GLY A 36 3.76 1.74 -5.62
C GLY A 36 2.52 0.91 -5.29
N ILE A 37 1.35 1.49 -5.49
CA ILE A 37 0.05 0.85 -5.32
C ILE A 37 -0.84 1.12 -6.54
N THR A 38 -1.30 0.06 -7.20
CA THR A 38 -2.32 0.14 -8.25
C THR A 38 -3.69 -0.21 -7.69
N CYS A 39 -4.71 0.45 -8.21
CA CYS A 39 -6.08 0.33 -7.73
C CYS A 39 -6.94 -0.35 -8.80
N VAL A 40 -7.66 -1.40 -8.39
CA VAL A 40 -8.61 -2.12 -9.24
C VAL A 40 -10.01 -2.03 -8.63
N ALA A 41 -11.05 -2.02 -9.46
CA ALA A 41 -12.42 -2.04 -8.96
C ALA A 41 -12.76 -3.41 -8.36
N GLY A 42 -13.56 -3.42 -7.29
CA GLY A 42 -13.96 -4.61 -6.56
C GLY A 42 -14.89 -4.25 -5.40
N ASN A 43 -14.34 -4.18 -4.18
CA ASN A 43 -15.02 -3.67 -2.98
C ASN A 43 -15.65 -2.27 -3.17
N ALA A 44 -15.11 -1.45 -4.06
CA ALA A 44 -15.71 -0.20 -4.53
C ALA A 44 -15.32 0.07 -6.00
N ASP A 45 -15.85 1.15 -6.58
CA ASP A 45 -15.37 1.66 -7.87
C ASP A 45 -13.90 2.11 -7.76
N ALA A 46 -13.18 2.06 -8.88
CA ALA A 46 -11.73 2.31 -8.92
C ALA A 46 -11.33 3.69 -8.35
N ASP A 47 -12.15 4.72 -8.55
CA ASP A 47 -11.89 6.05 -8.02
C ASP A 47 -12.02 6.07 -6.49
N GLN A 48 -13.01 5.37 -5.94
CA GLN A 48 -13.19 5.21 -4.50
C GLN A 48 -12.09 4.35 -3.88
N VAL A 49 -11.66 3.28 -4.57
CA VAL A 49 -10.50 2.47 -4.16
C VAL A 49 -9.26 3.35 -4.05
N GLY A 50 -8.98 4.17 -5.07
CA GLY A 50 -7.88 5.13 -5.03
C GLY A 50 -7.97 6.09 -3.83
N ARG A 51 -9.16 6.65 -3.56
CA ARG A 51 -9.38 7.48 -2.36
C ARG A 51 -9.16 6.71 -1.05
N ASN A 52 -9.55 5.44 -0.98
CA ASN A 52 -9.35 4.61 0.21
C ASN A 52 -7.87 4.34 0.44
N VAL A 53 -7.11 3.97 -0.60
CA VAL A 53 -5.65 3.80 -0.52
C VAL A 53 -4.97 5.08 -0.04
N LEU A 54 -5.34 6.24 -0.60
CA LEU A 54 -4.78 7.53 -0.18
C LEU A 54 -5.05 7.85 1.30
N ARG A 55 -6.23 7.50 1.84
CA ARG A 55 -6.52 7.65 3.27
C ARG A 55 -5.63 6.75 4.12
N VAL A 56 -5.39 5.50 3.69
CA VAL A 56 -4.49 4.57 4.38
C VAL A 56 -3.06 5.10 4.38
N LEU A 57 -2.55 5.57 3.23
CA LEU A 57 -1.23 6.18 3.11
C LEU A 57 -1.09 7.44 3.96
N GLN A 58 -2.14 8.27 4.05
CA GLN A 58 -2.17 9.44 4.91
C GLN A 58 -2.05 9.08 6.39
N VAL A 59 -2.80 8.06 6.86
CA VAL A 59 -2.71 7.57 8.25
C VAL A 59 -1.32 6.98 8.55
N ALA A 60 -0.70 6.35 7.54
CA ALA A 60 0.63 5.77 7.66
C ALA A 60 1.77 6.79 7.59
N ASP A 61 1.48 8.06 7.28
CA ASP A 61 2.47 9.11 6.94
C ASP A 61 3.39 8.69 5.77
N ARG A 62 2.79 8.10 4.73
CA ARG A 62 3.49 7.53 3.56
C ARG A 62 2.91 8.00 2.22
N LEU A 63 2.53 9.27 2.13
CA LEU A 63 2.08 9.89 0.88
C LEU A 63 3.18 10.02 -0.20
N ASP A 64 4.40 9.57 0.11
CA ASP A 64 5.50 9.41 -0.86
C ASP A 64 5.32 8.19 -1.79
N VAL A 65 4.49 7.22 -1.40
CA VAL A 65 4.16 6.04 -2.21
C VAL A 65 3.18 6.44 -3.32
N ARG A 66 3.49 6.03 -4.56
CA ARG A 66 2.73 6.40 -5.77
C ARG A 66 1.66 5.38 -6.15
#